data_AF-A0A392VFR1-F1
#
_entry.id   AF-A0A392VFR1-F1
#
_cell.length_a   1.000
_cell.length_b   1.000
_cell.length_c   1.000
_cell.angle_alpha   90.00
_cell.angle_beta   90.00
_cell.angle_gamma   90.00
#
_symmetry.space_group_name_H-M   'P 1'
#
loop_
_entity.id
_entity.type
_entity.pdbx_description
1 polymer ?
#
loop_
_entity_poly.entity_id
_entity_poly.type
_entity_poly.pdbx_seq_one_letter_code
_entity_poly.pdbx_strand_id
1 'polypeptide(L)' 'GVSSSQAGVQSGSPIVRQPPPKRQREDPVIDVDAMERPYLLPRCFGSRDFLEKNPPMVAVVEKSLILDMGPA' A
#
# COMPACT_ATOMS: atom_id res chain seq x y z
N GLY A 1 14.37 -15.54 -20.64
CA GLY A 1 13.31 -15.86 -21.61
C GLY A 1 12.85 -14.57 -22.24
N VAL A 2 12.94 -14.46 -23.57
CA VAL A 2 12.43 -13.31 -24.32
C VAL A 2 10.96 -13.58 -24.64
N SER A 3 10.07 -12.63 -24.34
CA SER A 3 8.65 -12.78 -24.65
C SER A 3 8.41 -12.40 -26.11
N SER A 4 8.13 -13.38 -26.96
CA SER A 4 7.66 -13.18 -28.34
C SER A 4 6.14 -13.23 -28.39
N SER A 5 5.51 -12.11 -28.73
CA SER A 5 4.10 -12.08 -29.14
C SER A 5 4.02 -11.65 -30.59
N GLN A 6 3.66 -12.58 -31.46
CA GLN A 6 3.30 -12.30 -32.84
C GLN A 6 1.81 -11.99 -32.90
N ALA A 7 1.46 -10.70 -32.86
CA ALA A 7 0.10 -10.25 -33.14
C ALA A 7 0.06 -9.81 -34.61
N GLY A 8 -0.68 -10.57 -35.42
CA GLY A 8 -0.84 -10.34 -36.84
C GLY A 8 -1.33 -8.92 -37.18
N VAL A 9 -0.81 -8.40 -38.29
CA VAL A 9 -1.24 -7.16 -38.94
C VAL A 9 -2.73 -7.23 -39.26
N GLN A 10 -3.57 -6.59 -38.44
CA GLN A 10 -4.93 -6.25 -38.85
C GLN A 10 -4.87 -4.99 -39.71
N SER A 11 -4.83 -5.18 -41.02
CA SER A 11 -5.10 -4.14 -42.01
C SER A 11 -6.60 -3.85 -42.02
N GLY A 12 -7.04 -3.00 -41.09
CA GLY A 12 -8.40 -2.50 -41.02
C GLY A 12 -8.42 -1.24 -40.15
N SER A 13 -9.09 -0.19 -40.62
CA SER A 13 -9.24 1.06 -39.87
C SER A 13 -9.73 0.76 -38.46
N PRO A 14 -9.10 1.29 -37.40
CA PRO A 14 -9.52 1.01 -36.04
C PRO A 14 -10.96 1.50 -35.90
N ILE A 15 -11.89 0.57 -35.65
CA ILE A 15 -13.20 0.94 -35.14
C ILE A 15 -12.93 1.61 -33.80
N VAL A 16 -12.98 2.94 -33.78
CA VAL A 16 -12.87 3.74 -32.57
C VAL A 16 -14.13 3.47 -31.76
N ARG A 17 -14.15 2.38 -31.01
CA ARG A 17 -15.15 2.16 -29.97
C ARG A 17 -14.94 3.26 -28.95
N GLN A 18 -15.94 4.12 -28.79
CA GLN A 18 -15.94 5.15 -27.77
C GLN A 18 -15.67 4.49 -26.41
N PRO A 19 -14.71 4.99 -25.61
CA PRO A 19 -14.52 4.51 -24.25
C PRO A 19 -15.83 4.65 -23.48
N PRO A 20 -16.14 3.72 -22.55
CA PRO A 20 -17.28 3.88 -21.67
C PRO A 20 -17.28 5.27 -21.05
N PRO A 21 -18.44 5.96 -20.97
CA PRO A 21 -18.52 7.25 -20.30
C PRO A 21 -17.93 7.13 -18.90
N LYS A 22 -17.01 8.04 -18.55
CA LYS A 22 -16.45 8.08 -17.20
C LYS A 22 -17.60 8.26 -16.22
N ARG A 23 -17.81 7.29 -15.34
CA ARG A 23 -18.78 7.44 -14.25
C ARG A 23 -18.28 8.57 -13.35
N GLN A 24 -19.19 9.45 -12.94
CA GLN A 24 -18.90 10.42 -11.90
C GLN A 24 -18.54 9.64 -10.63
N ARG A 25 -17.33 9.86 -10.11
CA ARG A 25 -16.93 9.29 -8.83
C ARG A 25 -17.76 9.97 -7.76
N GLU A 26 -18.52 9.19 -7.01
CA GLU A 26 -19.03 9.65 -5.71
C GLU A 26 -17.82 9.71 -4.78
N ASP A 27 -17.61 10.86 -4.12
CA ASP A 27 -16.62 11.03 -3.08
C ASP A 27 -17.35 10.95 -1.74
N PRO A 28 -17.40 9.77 -1.08
CA PRO A 28 -18.06 9.65 0.20
C PRO A 28 -17.36 10.56 1.21
N VAL A 29 -18.13 11.41 1.86
CA VAL A 29 -17.65 12.21 3.00
C VAL A 29 -17.58 11.26 4.18
N ILE A 30 -16.36 10.84 4.54
CA ILE A 30 -16.10 9.98 5.70
C ILE A 30 -15.90 10.91 6.91
N ASP A 31 -16.81 10.84 7.86
CA ASP A 31 -16.63 11.47 9.17
C ASP A 31 -15.65 10.63 10.00
N VAL A 32 -14.39 11.06 10.01
CA VAL A 32 -13.29 10.38 10.71
C VAL A 32 -13.52 10.39 12.22
N ASP A 33 -14.14 11.46 12.75
CA ASP A 33 -14.38 11.64 14.18
C ASP A 33 -15.58 10.80 14.65
N ALA A 34 -16.65 10.70 13.85
CA ALA A 34 -17.76 9.78 14.16
C ALA A 34 -17.38 8.29 14.03
N MET A 35 -16.29 7.99 13.34
CA MET A 35 -15.74 6.64 13.20
C MET A 35 -14.66 6.30 14.24
N GLU A 36 -14.44 7.16 15.23
CA GLU A 36 -13.42 7.00 16.27
C GLU A 36 -13.76 5.85 17.24
N ARG A 37 -13.61 4.62 16.75
CA ARG A 37 -13.33 3.47 17.60
C ARG A 37 -11.83 3.22 17.50
N PRO A 38 -11.07 3.36 18.60
CA PRO A 38 -9.65 3.10 18.56
C PRO A 38 -9.41 1.66 18.13
N TYR A 39 -8.53 1.47 17.14
CA TYR A 39 -8.05 0.15 16.79
C TYR A 39 -7.28 -0.42 17.99
N LEU A 40 -7.80 -1.50 18.57
CA LEU A 40 -7.12 -2.17 19.67
C LEU A 40 -5.96 -3.00 19.11
N LEU A 41 -4.73 -2.60 19.43
CA LEU A 41 -3.55 -3.38 19.11
C LEU A 41 -3.61 -4.75 19.82
N PRO A 42 -3.08 -5.82 19.19
CA PRO A 42 -2.88 -7.08 19.87
C PRO A 42 -2.08 -6.89 21.17
N ARG A 43 -2.43 -7.64 22.23
CA ARG A 43 -1.83 -7.47 23.56
C ARG A 43 -0.30 -7.64 23.58
N CYS A 44 0.25 -8.41 22.64
CA CYS A 44 1.69 -8.63 22.52
C CYS A 44 2.48 -7.33 22.29
N PHE A 45 1.88 -6.30 21.68
CA PHE A 45 2.55 -5.01 21.47
C PHE A 45 2.82 -4.24 22.78
N GLY A 46 2.11 -4.57 23.87
CA GLY A 46 2.37 -3.98 25.19
C GLY A 46 3.47 -4.70 25.98
N SER A 47 3.93 -5.86 25.52
CA SER A 47 5.00 -6.60 26.20
C SER A 47 6.33 -5.89 25.99
N ARG A 48 7.06 -5.63 27.08
CA ARG A 48 8.35 -4.92 27.05
C ARG A 48 9.38 -5.56 26.11
N ASP A 49 9.35 -6.89 26.01
CA ASP A 49 10.30 -7.71 25.25
C ASP A 49 9.83 -8.03 23.82
N PHE A 50 8.68 -7.49 23.37
CA PHE A 50 8.10 -7.86 22.09
C PHE A 50 8.99 -7.47 20.90
N LEU A 51 9.47 -6.23 20.87
CA LEU A 51 10.35 -5.72 19.82
C LEU A 51 11.78 -6.28 19.92
N GLU A 52 12.19 -6.71 21.12
CA GLU A 52 13.47 -7.41 21.31
C GLU A 52 13.44 -8.79 20.66
N LYS A 53 12.33 -9.53 20.81
CA LYS A 53 12.11 -10.83 20.18
C LYS A 53 11.75 -10.75 18.70
N ASN A 54 11.07 -9.68 18.31
CA ASN A 54 10.56 -9.46 16.95
C ASN A 54 11.07 -8.10 16.43
N PRO A 55 12.38 -7.97 16.15
CA PRO A 55 12.95 -6.71 15.72
C PRO A 55 12.38 -6.29 14.36
N PRO A 56 11.95 -5.03 14.19
CA PRO A 56 11.45 -4.55 12.91
C PRO A 56 12.61 -4.50 11.89
N MET A 57 12.31 -4.86 10.64
CA MET A 57 13.26 -4.77 9.55
C MET A 57 13.37 -3.31 9.09
N VAL A 58 14.34 -2.60 9.65
CA VAL A 58 14.64 -1.21 9.31
C VAL A 58 16.10 -1.13 8.87
N ALA A 59 16.37 -0.36 7.80
CA ALA A 59 17.72 -0.13 7.32
C ALA A 59 18.56 0.51 8.44
N VAL A 60 19.84 0.12 8.55
CA VAL A 60 20.72 0.58 9.65
C VAL A 60 20.75 2.12 9.74
N VAL A 61 20.71 2.81 8.60
CA VAL A 61 20.75 4.28 8.52
C VAL A 61 19.49 4.95 9.07
N GLU A 62 18.37 4.23 9.15
CA GLU A 62 17.06 4.75 9.60
C GLU A 62 16.70 4.28 11.02
N LYS A 63 17.46 3.34 11.59
CA LYS A 63 17.15 2.76 12.91
C LYS A 63 17.06 3.81 14.01
N SER A 64 17.97 4.78 14.03
CA SER A 64 17.97 5.85 15.02
C SER A 64 16.77 6.80 14.85
N LEU A 65 16.36 7.07 13.61
CA LEU A 65 15.22 7.94 13.32
C LEU A 65 13.87 7.29 13.68
N ILE A 66 13.73 5.99 13.41
CA ILE A 66 12.46 5.27 13.54
C ILE A 66 12.29 4.66 14.93
N LEU A 67 13.38 4.18 15.54
CA LEU A 67 13.33 3.43 16.80
C LEU A 67 13.86 4.21 18.00
N ASP A 68 14.42 5.41 17.81
CA ASP A 68 15.14 6.18 18.84
C ASP A 68 16.27 5.38 19.52
N MET A 69 16.75 4.33 18.82
CA MET A 69 17.87 3.49 19.24
C MET A 69 19.11 4.01 18.51
N GLY A 70 19.81 4.97 19.13
CA GLY A 70 21.14 5.41 18.71
C GLY A 70 22.17 4.26 18.75
N PRO A 71 23.36 4.43 18.15
CA PRO A 71 24.41 3.42 18.22
C PRO A 71 24.74 3.11 19.69
N ALA A 72 24.91 1.81 19.97
CA ALA A 72 25.25 1.28 21.30
C ALA A 72 26.66 1.69 21.75
#